data_AF-A0A6P1DKY7-F1
#
_entry.id   AF-A0A6P1DKY7-F1
#
_cell.length_a   1.000
_cell.length_b   1.000
_cell.length_c   1.000
_cell.angle_alpha   90.00
_cell.angle_beta   90.00
_cell.angle_gamma   90.00
#
_symmetry.space_group_name_H-M   'P 1'
#
loop_
_entity.id
_entity.type
_entity.pdbx_description
1 polymer ?
#
loop_
_entity_poly.entity_id
_entity_poly.type
_entity_poly.pdbx_seq_one_letter_code
_entity_poly.pdbx_strand_id
1 'polypeptide(L)'
;MLVTVGIGFVLGLEREFSQYSEKEKNFAGLRTFTIVALLGFLTAYFGIALSYWIFIAGFLGVVAIVAISYWVTSNRGDIGSTTEFAVIFTFLLGSLVLVGNINISLALTVVMLVLLSLKVRLRTMIGQLTQNEVYAFVRFVVFALLILPFLPNQYYGPYDVINPRDVGWIIVLVSGIGFVGYILMKFLGTDRGILLTSILGGLVSSTFVTFTFSKKSKETPELSKNYAVGIFAAATIMVIRVFLLVYIFNKSMLVALTIPLFIIFLTALGVALFFYKSQFGKPRTIDKIVLGDPLNIKNAVFFGVFYMGILLLVSYANQTYGTKGIYISSAISALTDIDAIAISVSKLAETTLNLLIAQNAILLAVLSNTVVKIGITVFMGSKALKKYVLIGYGFIFIAGVIGFVILNVF
;
A
#
# COMPACT_ATOMS: atom_id res chain seq x y z
N MET A 1 23.47 -7.03 32.65
CA MET A 1 23.40 -8.49 32.86
C MET A 1 21.99 -9.06 32.76
N LEU A 2 21.02 -8.69 33.62
CA LEU A 2 19.64 -9.23 33.52
C LEU A 2 18.99 -9.02 32.15
N VAL A 3 19.15 -7.82 31.58
CA VAL A 3 18.68 -7.50 30.22
C VAL A 3 19.32 -8.43 29.17
N THR A 4 20.63 -8.68 29.26
CA THR A 4 21.36 -9.60 28.38
C THR A 4 20.80 -11.02 28.44
N VAL A 5 20.54 -11.51 29.65
CA VAL A 5 19.91 -12.83 29.85
C VAL A 5 18.53 -12.85 29.22
N GLY A 6 17.73 -11.80 29.43
CA GLY A 6 16.42 -11.65 28.80
C GLY A 6 16.48 -11.68 27.27
N ILE A 7 17.43 -10.96 26.66
CA ILE A 7 17.62 -10.93 25.19
C ILE A 7 17.93 -12.35 24.68
N GLY A 8 18.92 -13.03 25.26
CA GLY A 8 19.29 -14.37 24.85
C GLY A 8 18.17 -15.39 25.10
N PHE A 9 17.41 -15.23 26.17
CA PHE A 9 16.27 -16.10 26.49
C PHE A 9 15.13 -15.94 25.50
N VAL A 10 14.72 -14.70 25.18
CA VAL A 10 13.60 -14.44 24.25
C VAL A 10 13.93 -14.91 22.82
N LEU A 11 15.14 -14.61 22.32
CA LEU A 11 15.58 -15.09 21.00
C LEU A 11 15.72 -16.62 21.00
N GLY A 12 16.25 -17.17 22.08
CA GLY A 12 16.42 -18.61 22.25
C GLY A 12 15.10 -19.40 22.32
N LEU A 13 14.08 -18.86 22.99
CA LEU A 13 12.72 -19.43 23.03
C LEU A 13 12.12 -19.56 21.64
N GLU A 14 12.21 -18.50 20.84
CA GLU A 14 11.66 -18.49 19.50
C GLU A 14 12.38 -19.51 18.60
N ARG A 15 13.71 -19.62 18.73
CA ARG A 15 14.50 -20.63 17.99
C ARG A 15 14.16 -22.06 18.39
N GLU A 16 14.00 -22.34 19.68
CA GLU A 16 13.61 -23.67 20.17
C GLU A 16 12.19 -24.04 19.72
N PHE A 17 11.26 -23.08 19.73
CA PHE A 17 9.91 -23.28 19.21
C PHE A 17 9.88 -23.54 17.69
N SER A 18 10.70 -22.81 16.92
CA SER A 18 10.86 -23.03 15.47
C SER A 18 11.41 -24.44 15.17
N GLN A 19 12.40 -24.91 15.94
CA GLN A 19 12.96 -26.26 15.80
C GLN A 19 11.93 -27.34 16.07
N TYR A 20 11.13 -27.18 17.13
CA TYR A 20 10.08 -28.11 17.49
C TYR A 20 8.99 -28.18 16.40
N SER A 21 8.65 -27.04 15.79
CA SER A 21 7.63 -26.94 14.75
C SER A 21 8.09 -27.47 13.39
N GLU A 22 9.34 -27.22 12.99
CA GLU A 22 9.88 -27.60 11.67
C GLU A 22 10.54 -28.99 11.66
N LYS A 23 10.64 -29.68 12.81
CA LYS A 23 11.42 -30.93 12.99
C LYS A 23 12.89 -30.84 12.50
N GLU A 24 13.41 -29.61 12.38
CA GLU A 24 14.81 -29.32 12.03
C GLU A 24 15.70 -29.61 13.26
N LYS A 25 16.82 -30.32 13.07
CA LYS A 25 17.79 -30.58 14.14
C LYS A 25 18.85 -29.48 14.16
N ASN A 26 18.47 -28.28 14.54
CA ASN A 26 19.41 -27.15 14.61
C ASN A 26 20.19 -27.16 15.94
N PHE A 27 21.42 -26.66 15.89
CA PHE A 27 22.42 -26.71 16.97
C PHE A 27 22.15 -25.73 18.14
N ALA A 28 21.35 -24.68 17.94
CA ALA A 28 21.23 -23.58 18.89
C ALA A 28 19.79 -23.38 19.39
N GLY A 29 19.55 -23.72 20.67
CA GLY A 29 18.26 -23.51 21.36
C GLY A 29 18.35 -22.45 22.45
N LEU A 30 17.40 -22.44 23.39
CA LEU A 30 17.27 -21.42 24.42
C LEU A 30 18.53 -21.22 25.27
N ARG A 31 19.14 -22.33 25.69
CA ARG A 31 20.36 -22.32 26.50
C ARG A 31 21.53 -21.70 25.73
N THR A 32 21.69 -22.07 24.46
CA THR A 32 22.78 -21.60 23.60
C THR A 32 22.70 -20.08 23.40
N PHE A 33 21.53 -19.54 23.06
CA PHE A 33 21.35 -18.10 22.87
C PHE A 33 21.56 -17.30 24.17
N THR A 34 21.09 -17.82 25.30
CA THR A 34 21.30 -17.19 26.62
C THR A 34 22.79 -17.14 26.98
N ILE A 35 23.51 -18.26 26.79
CA ILE A 35 24.95 -18.35 27.06
C ILE A 35 25.74 -17.43 26.12
N VAL A 36 25.40 -17.39 24.83
CA VAL A 36 26.09 -16.54 23.85
C VAL A 36 25.88 -15.05 24.13
N ALA A 37 24.67 -14.65 24.53
CA ALA A 37 24.41 -13.27 24.95
C ALA A 37 25.26 -12.90 26.18
N LEU A 38 25.32 -13.78 27.18
CA LEU A 38 26.17 -13.60 28.37
C LEU A 38 27.65 -13.54 28.03
N LEU A 39 28.11 -14.40 27.12
CA LEU A 39 29.49 -14.42 26.64
C LEU A 39 29.84 -13.09 25.94
N GLY A 40 28.93 -12.53 25.14
CA GLY A 40 29.07 -11.19 24.56
C GLY A 40 29.21 -10.09 25.61
N PHE A 41 28.37 -10.12 26.64
CA PHE A 41 28.44 -9.16 27.76
C PHE A 41 29.75 -9.28 28.55
N LEU A 42 30.18 -10.51 28.87
CA LEU A 42 31.41 -10.75 29.64
C LEU A 42 32.68 -10.40 28.86
N THR A 43 32.76 -10.80 27.59
CA THR A 43 33.91 -10.48 26.74
C THR A 43 34.02 -8.97 26.47
N ALA A 44 32.90 -8.27 26.38
CA ALA A 44 32.90 -6.80 26.33
C ALA A 44 33.36 -6.18 27.67
N TYR A 45 32.98 -6.78 28.80
CA TYR A 45 33.36 -6.29 30.14
C TYR A 45 34.86 -6.41 30.36
N PHE A 46 35.42 -7.59 30.09
CA PHE A 46 36.87 -7.77 30.10
C PHE A 46 37.57 -6.99 28.97
N GLY A 47 36.88 -6.76 27.86
CA GLY A 47 37.35 -5.92 26.76
C GLY A 47 37.63 -4.48 27.19
N ILE A 48 36.74 -3.90 28.00
CA ILE A 48 36.87 -2.56 28.56
C ILE A 48 37.85 -2.56 29.75
N ALA A 49 37.79 -3.57 30.63
CA ALA A 49 38.57 -3.61 31.86
C ALA A 49 40.05 -3.98 31.67
N LEU A 50 40.37 -4.82 30.68
CA LEU A 50 41.72 -5.36 30.46
C LEU A 50 42.25 -5.00 29.08
N SER A 51 41.59 -5.47 28.02
CA SER A 51 42.04 -5.26 26.64
C SER A 51 40.98 -5.61 25.59
N TYR A 52 40.82 -4.74 24.59
CA TYR A 52 39.87 -4.93 23.48
C TYR A 52 40.09 -6.23 22.69
N TRP A 53 41.30 -6.80 22.73
CA TRP A 53 41.61 -8.09 22.10
C TRP A 53 40.78 -9.25 22.65
N ILE A 54 40.35 -9.19 23.92
CA ILE A 54 39.52 -10.23 24.54
C ILE A 54 38.14 -10.28 23.87
N PHE A 55 37.57 -9.12 23.54
CA PHE A 55 36.31 -9.04 22.80
C PHE A 55 36.46 -9.60 21.38
N ILE A 56 37.53 -9.22 20.67
CA ILE A 56 37.81 -9.72 19.32
C ILE A 56 37.99 -11.24 19.33
N ALA A 57 38.78 -11.77 20.28
CA ALA A 57 38.98 -13.21 20.43
C ALA A 57 37.67 -13.94 20.75
N GLY A 58 36.84 -13.38 21.63
CA GLY A 58 35.52 -13.93 21.95
C GLY A 58 34.58 -13.96 20.74
N PHE A 59 34.54 -12.86 19.98
CA PHE A 59 33.73 -12.75 18.75
C PHE A 59 34.19 -13.77 17.69
N LEU A 60 35.50 -13.83 17.42
CA LEU A 60 36.07 -14.80 16.47
C LEU A 60 35.82 -16.25 16.93
N GLY A 61 35.88 -16.51 18.24
CA GLY A 61 35.54 -17.81 18.81
C GLY A 61 34.09 -18.22 18.52
N VAL A 62 33.13 -17.30 18.72
CA VAL A 62 31.71 -17.55 18.38
C VAL A 62 31.54 -17.77 16.87
N VAL A 63 32.16 -16.95 16.03
CA VAL A 63 32.12 -17.10 14.56
C VAL A 63 32.70 -18.45 14.12
N ALA A 64 33.82 -18.88 14.73
CA ALA A 64 34.44 -20.17 14.43
C ALA A 64 33.53 -21.34 14.81
N ILE A 65 32.92 -21.33 16.01
CA ILE A 65 31.98 -22.36 16.45
C ILE A 65 30.77 -22.42 15.50
N VAL A 66 30.23 -21.25 15.13
CA VAL A 66 29.10 -21.14 14.19
C VAL A 66 29.47 -21.66 12.80
N ALA A 67 30.66 -21.33 12.29
CA ALA A 67 31.15 -21.82 11.01
C ALA A 67 31.34 -23.35 11.00
N ILE A 68 31.89 -23.92 12.08
CA ILE A 68 32.04 -25.37 12.25
C ILE A 68 30.66 -26.03 12.32
N SER A 69 29.74 -25.48 13.12
CA SER A 69 28.36 -25.96 13.22
C SER A 69 27.67 -25.95 11.86
N TYR A 70 27.79 -24.86 11.10
CA TYR A 70 27.23 -24.76 9.76
C TYR A 70 27.81 -25.81 8.81
N TRP A 71 29.12 -26.01 8.84
CA TRP A 71 29.78 -27.00 7.98
C TRP A 71 29.33 -28.43 8.30
N VAL A 72 29.23 -28.79 9.58
CA VAL A 72 28.76 -30.10 10.02
C VAL A 72 27.29 -30.33 9.65
N THR A 73 26.44 -29.31 9.83
CA THR A 73 25.00 -29.40 9.55
C THR A 73 24.71 -29.40 8.05
N SER A 74 25.41 -28.56 7.27
CA SER A 74 25.29 -28.53 5.80
C SER A 74 25.68 -29.85 5.16
N ASN A 75 26.67 -30.55 5.72
CA ASN A 75 27.09 -31.87 5.23
C ASN A 75 26.07 -32.98 5.52
N ARG A 76 25.08 -32.72 6.39
CA ARG A 76 23.97 -33.63 6.72
C ARG A 76 22.68 -33.31 5.97
N GLY A 77 22.71 -32.32 5.07
CA GLY A 77 21.58 -31.96 4.19
C GLY A 77 20.65 -30.87 4.74
N ASP A 78 20.91 -30.30 5.92
CA ASP A 78 20.19 -29.13 6.44
C ASP A 78 20.91 -27.84 5.98
N ILE A 79 20.21 -27.00 5.21
CA ILE A 79 20.78 -25.79 4.58
C ILE A 79 20.05 -24.52 5.09
N GLY A 80 19.99 -24.36 6.41
CA GLY A 80 19.56 -23.11 7.05
C GLY A 80 20.79 -22.35 7.57
N SER A 81 20.93 -21.07 7.23
CA SER A 81 22.01 -20.20 7.75
C SER A 81 21.52 -19.11 8.71
N THR A 82 20.20 -18.94 8.84
CA THR A 82 19.61 -17.85 9.64
C THR A 82 19.85 -18.01 11.13
N THR A 83 19.96 -19.26 11.62
CA THR A 83 20.19 -19.54 13.04
C THR A 83 21.61 -19.20 13.45
N GLU A 84 22.56 -19.48 12.57
CA GLU A 84 23.98 -19.18 12.64
C GLU A 84 24.20 -17.66 12.74
N PHE A 85 23.59 -16.90 11.83
CA PHE A 85 23.63 -15.44 11.90
C PHE A 85 22.96 -14.91 13.18
N ALA A 86 21.83 -15.49 13.60
CA ALA A 86 21.16 -15.07 14.83
C ALA A 86 22.02 -15.28 16.09
N VAL A 87 22.83 -16.34 16.16
CA VAL A 87 23.79 -16.57 17.25
C VAL A 87 24.87 -15.47 17.27
N ILE A 88 25.43 -15.13 16.10
CA ILE A 88 26.43 -14.04 15.98
C ILE A 88 25.81 -12.71 16.42
N PHE A 89 24.59 -12.39 15.96
CA PHE A 89 23.88 -11.18 16.38
C PHE A 89 23.60 -11.17 17.88
N THR A 90 23.26 -12.31 18.48
CA THR A 90 22.97 -12.41 19.92
C THR A 90 24.19 -12.09 20.77
N PHE A 91 25.39 -12.51 20.34
CA PHE A 91 26.64 -12.11 20.98
C PHE A 91 26.82 -10.59 20.95
N LEU A 92 26.62 -9.97 19.78
CA LEU A 92 26.75 -8.52 19.60
C LEU A 92 25.71 -7.72 20.39
N LEU A 93 24.48 -8.22 20.51
CA LEU A 93 23.46 -7.60 21.35
C LEU A 93 23.84 -7.68 22.82
N GLY A 94 24.39 -8.82 23.26
CA GLY A 94 24.88 -8.98 24.62
C GLY A 94 25.98 -8.01 25.01
N SER A 95 26.93 -7.76 24.09
CA SER A 95 27.98 -6.74 24.29
C SER A 95 27.45 -5.32 24.26
N LEU A 96 26.47 -5.02 23.39
CA LEU A 96 25.88 -3.68 23.26
C LEU A 96 25.17 -3.21 24.54
N VAL A 97 24.57 -4.13 25.29
CA VAL A 97 23.98 -3.84 26.62
C VAL A 97 25.02 -3.28 27.59
N LEU A 98 26.26 -3.75 27.52
CA LEU A 98 27.33 -3.28 28.42
C LEU A 98 27.79 -1.87 28.05
N VAL A 99 27.86 -1.54 26.76
CA VAL A 99 28.29 -0.22 26.26
C VAL A 99 27.30 0.91 26.65
N GLY A 100 26.18 0.58 27.30
CA GLY A 100 25.19 1.52 27.82
C GLY A 100 24.00 1.76 26.89
N ASN A 101 24.01 1.17 25.69
CA ASN A 101 22.95 1.33 24.68
C ASN A 101 21.83 0.28 24.82
N ILE A 102 21.24 0.20 26.02
CA ILE A 102 20.19 -0.79 26.34
C ILE A 102 18.98 -0.65 25.41
N ASN A 103 18.54 0.58 25.13
CA ASN A 103 17.38 0.84 24.28
C ASN A 103 17.59 0.34 22.84
N ILE A 104 18.77 0.58 22.26
CA ILE A 104 19.11 0.12 20.91
C ILE A 104 19.21 -1.41 20.88
N SER A 105 19.83 -1.99 21.90
CA SER A 105 19.93 -3.45 22.01
C SER A 105 18.55 -4.10 22.06
N LEU A 106 17.63 -3.57 22.89
CA LEU A 106 16.26 -4.09 22.98
C LEU A 106 15.48 -3.89 21.68
N ALA A 107 15.60 -2.73 21.02
CA ALA A 107 14.95 -2.48 19.73
C ALA A 107 15.42 -3.47 18.66
N LEU A 108 16.74 -3.70 18.57
CA LEU A 108 17.32 -4.69 17.64
C LEU A 108 16.92 -6.11 18.02
N THR A 109 16.80 -6.45 19.30
CA THR A 109 16.26 -7.75 19.75
C THR A 109 14.83 -7.95 19.26
N VAL A 110 13.97 -6.93 19.38
CA VAL A 110 12.58 -7.01 18.89
C VAL A 110 12.54 -7.17 17.37
N VAL A 111 13.32 -6.40 16.62
CA VAL A 111 13.43 -6.54 15.16
C VAL A 111 13.90 -7.95 14.78
N MET A 112 14.95 -8.45 15.42
CA MET A 112 15.46 -9.80 15.21
C MET A 112 14.40 -10.86 15.53
N LEU A 113 13.70 -10.75 16.66
CA LEU A 113 12.64 -11.67 17.04
C LEU A 113 11.50 -11.71 16.02
N VAL A 114 11.11 -10.54 15.50
CA VAL A 114 10.07 -10.43 14.45
C VAL A 114 10.57 -11.08 13.15
N LEU A 115 11.80 -10.80 12.71
CA LEU A 115 12.36 -11.41 11.50
C LEU A 115 12.45 -12.94 11.61
N LEU A 116 12.91 -13.42 12.77
CA LEU A 116 13.06 -14.85 13.06
C LEU A 116 11.71 -15.56 13.10
N SER A 117 10.71 -14.99 13.79
CA SER A 117 9.36 -15.56 13.90
C SER A 117 8.57 -15.54 12.59
N LEU A 118 8.89 -14.60 11.68
CA LEU A 118 8.27 -14.54 10.35
C LEU A 118 8.81 -15.60 9.38
N LYS A 119 9.94 -16.28 9.64
CA LYS A 119 10.56 -17.29 8.74
C LYS A 119 9.55 -18.31 8.22
N VAL A 120 8.79 -18.95 9.11
CA VAL A 120 7.85 -20.04 8.76
C VAL A 120 6.72 -19.50 7.87
N ARG A 121 6.19 -18.32 8.19
CA ARG A 121 5.11 -17.68 7.44
C ARG A 121 5.59 -17.17 6.08
N LEU A 122 6.79 -16.62 6.00
CA LEU A 122 7.39 -16.18 4.74
C LEU A 122 7.72 -17.38 3.85
N ARG A 123 8.26 -18.47 4.38
CA ARG A 123 8.56 -19.68 3.59
C ARG A 123 7.29 -20.30 3.00
N THR A 124 6.23 -20.40 3.79
CA THR A 124 4.93 -20.90 3.30
C THR A 124 4.30 -19.95 2.28
N MET A 125 4.38 -18.63 2.51
CA MET A 125 3.93 -17.64 1.52
C MET A 125 4.72 -17.70 0.22
N ILE A 126 6.06 -17.78 0.30
CA ILE A 126 6.96 -17.90 -0.86
C ILE A 126 6.72 -19.22 -1.60
N GLY A 127 6.53 -20.32 -0.87
CA GLY A 127 6.22 -21.63 -1.46
C GLY A 127 4.88 -21.67 -2.21
N GLN A 128 3.97 -20.74 -1.90
CA GLN A 128 2.74 -20.57 -2.65
C GLN A 128 2.93 -19.68 -3.89
N LEU A 129 4.03 -18.93 -4.01
CA LEU A 129 4.26 -18.04 -5.15
C LEU A 129 4.59 -18.82 -6.42
N THR A 130 4.01 -18.42 -7.54
CA THR A 130 4.35 -18.99 -8.84
C THR A 130 5.55 -18.25 -9.45
N GLN A 131 6.27 -18.88 -10.37
CA GLN A 131 7.40 -18.26 -11.06
C GLN A 131 6.98 -16.97 -11.80
N ASN A 132 5.76 -16.95 -12.35
CA ASN A 132 5.18 -15.75 -12.98
C ASN A 132 4.98 -14.60 -12.00
N GLU A 133 4.60 -14.87 -10.76
CA GLU A 133 4.44 -13.85 -9.71
C GLU A 133 5.77 -13.29 -9.25
N VAL A 134 6.80 -14.13 -9.15
CA VAL A 134 8.17 -13.68 -8.85
C VAL A 134 8.69 -12.80 -9.98
N TYR A 135 8.52 -13.21 -11.25
CA TYR A 135 8.90 -12.37 -12.39
C TYR A 135 8.13 -11.06 -12.44
N ALA A 136 6.83 -11.08 -12.12
CA ALA A 136 6.03 -9.88 -11.98
C ALA A 136 6.60 -8.96 -10.89
N PHE A 137 6.89 -9.47 -9.69
CA PHE A 137 7.50 -8.66 -8.63
C PHE A 137 8.85 -8.07 -9.06
N VAL A 138 9.73 -8.87 -9.67
CA VAL A 138 11.03 -8.39 -10.16
C VAL A 138 10.85 -7.29 -11.22
N ARG A 139 9.95 -7.48 -12.20
CA ARG A 139 9.66 -6.45 -13.22
C ARG A 139 9.12 -5.16 -12.61
N PHE A 140 8.26 -5.25 -11.59
CA PHE A 140 7.77 -4.10 -10.85
C PHE A 140 8.91 -3.35 -10.16
N VAL A 141 9.80 -4.06 -9.45
CA VAL A 141 10.95 -3.50 -8.76
C VAL A 141 11.92 -2.85 -9.74
N VAL A 142 12.22 -3.50 -10.87
CA VAL A 142 13.05 -2.92 -11.94
C VAL A 142 12.43 -1.62 -12.44
N PHE A 143 11.13 -1.59 -12.74
CA PHE A 143 10.49 -0.36 -13.22
C PHE A 143 10.49 0.75 -12.15
N ALA A 144 10.11 0.42 -10.91
CA ALA A 144 9.97 1.40 -9.83
C ALA A 144 11.31 1.93 -9.29
N LEU A 145 12.36 1.11 -9.22
CA LEU A 145 13.64 1.47 -8.60
C LEU A 145 14.76 1.73 -9.61
N LEU A 146 14.70 1.17 -10.82
CA LEU A 146 15.75 1.34 -11.84
C LEU A 146 15.33 2.20 -13.02
N ILE A 147 14.03 2.24 -13.38
CA ILE A 147 13.57 3.04 -14.53
C ILE A 147 13.03 4.39 -14.05
N LEU A 148 12.10 4.40 -13.09
CA LEU A 148 11.43 5.62 -12.61
C LEU A 148 12.39 6.73 -12.14
N PRO A 149 13.43 6.45 -11.32
CA PRO A 149 14.33 7.51 -10.84
C PRO A 149 15.13 8.18 -11.96
N PHE A 150 15.36 7.46 -13.06
CA PHE A 150 16.10 7.93 -14.22
C PHE A 150 15.21 8.65 -15.24
N LEU A 151 13.88 8.66 -15.07
CA LEU A 151 13.01 9.46 -15.91
C LEU A 151 13.25 10.96 -15.68
N PRO A 152 13.32 11.76 -16.76
CA PRO A 152 13.55 13.20 -16.66
C PRO A 152 12.43 13.86 -15.87
N ASN A 153 12.81 14.72 -14.93
CA ASN A 153 11.87 15.50 -14.12
C ASN A 153 11.70 16.90 -14.71
N GLN A 154 11.25 16.94 -15.96
CA GLN A 154 10.99 18.17 -16.68
C GLN A 154 9.64 18.04 -17.36
N TYR A 155 8.93 19.15 -17.43
CA TYR A 155 7.69 19.21 -18.19
C TYR A 155 8.04 19.34 -19.69
N TYR A 156 7.23 18.69 -20.52
CA TYR A 156 7.36 18.64 -21.97
C TYR A 156 5.99 18.80 -22.63
N GLY A 157 6.00 19.05 -23.94
CA GLY A 157 4.81 19.05 -24.78
C GLY A 157 4.01 20.35 -24.76
N PRO A 158 2.88 20.41 -25.47
CA PRO A 158 2.01 21.59 -25.49
C PRO A 158 1.59 21.96 -24.07
N TYR A 159 1.68 23.25 -23.74
CA TYR A 159 1.32 23.82 -22.43
C TYR A 159 2.20 23.39 -21.24
N ASP A 160 3.31 22.69 -21.48
CA ASP A 160 4.28 22.30 -20.43
C ASP A 160 3.64 21.52 -19.26
N VAL A 161 2.74 20.59 -19.59
CA VAL A 161 1.97 19.82 -18.59
C VAL A 161 2.38 18.36 -18.47
N ILE A 162 3.19 17.82 -19.39
CA ILE A 162 3.56 16.41 -19.38
C ILE A 162 4.92 16.24 -18.71
N ASN A 163 4.94 15.65 -17.52
CA ASN A 163 6.17 15.24 -16.87
C ASN A 163 6.34 13.71 -16.95
N PRO A 164 7.37 13.19 -17.64
CA PRO A 164 7.63 11.75 -17.75
C PRO A 164 7.77 11.04 -16.41
N ARG A 165 8.35 11.70 -15.39
CA ARG A 165 8.45 11.17 -14.04
C ARG A 165 7.09 11.02 -13.38
N ASP A 166 6.19 11.99 -13.54
CA ASP A 166 4.83 11.94 -12.98
C ASP A 166 4.00 10.84 -13.64
N VAL A 167 4.11 10.69 -14.97
CA VAL A 167 3.50 9.57 -15.70
C VAL A 167 4.08 8.23 -15.22
N GLY A 168 5.39 8.17 -14.99
CA GLY A 168 6.07 7.00 -14.43
C GLY A 168 5.53 6.62 -13.05
N TRP A 169 5.33 7.59 -12.15
CA TRP A 169 4.72 7.37 -10.84
C TRP A 169 3.33 6.76 -10.97
N ILE A 170 2.51 7.25 -11.90
CA ILE A 170 1.17 6.70 -12.15
C ILE A 170 1.25 5.24 -12.60
N ILE A 171 2.18 4.90 -13.49
CA ILE A 171 2.38 3.51 -13.93
C ILE A 171 2.79 2.62 -12.75
N VAL A 172 3.70 3.09 -11.89
CA VAL A 172 4.12 2.36 -10.67
C VAL A 172 2.94 2.17 -9.72
N LEU A 173 2.16 3.21 -9.45
CA LEU A 173 0.99 3.11 -8.58
C LEU A 173 -0.03 2.12 -9.14
N VAL A 174 -0.24 2.14 -10.46
CA VAL A 174 -1.18 1.24 -11.12
C VAL A 174 -0.76 -0.21 -10.97
N SER A 175 0.47 -0.49 -11.34
CA SER A 175 1.04 -1.82 -11.26
C SER A 175 1.13 -2.31 -9.81
N GLY A 176 1.53 -1.45 -8.88
CA GLY A 176 1.73 -1.77 -7.47
C GLY A 176 0.43 -2.16 -6.77
N ILE A 177 -0.62 -1.35 -6.89
CA ILE A 177 -1.92 -1.68 -6.26
C ILE A 177 -2.57 -2.89 -6.94
N GLY A 178 -2.41 -3.03 -8.27
CA GLY A 178 -2.85 -4.23 -8.99
C GLY A 178 -2.20 -5.51 -8.46
N PHE A 179 -0.88 -5.44 -8.18
CA PHE A 179 -0.08 -6.52 -7.62
C PHE A 179 -0.40 -6.80 -6.15
N VAL A 180 -0.47 -5.76 -5.31
CA VAL A 180 -0.91 -5.89 -3.91
C VAL A 180 -2.29 -6.54 -3.87
N GLY A 181 -3.20 -6.13 -4.76
CA GLY A 181 -4.52 -6.72 -4.81
C GLY A 181 -4.55 -8.16 -5.28
N TYR A 182 -3.69 -8.53 -6.23
CA TYR A 182 -3.47 -9.92 -6.59
C TYR A 182 -3.04 -10.76 -5.38
N ILE A 183 -2.04 -10.28 -4.63
CA ILE A 183 -1.51 -10.94 -3.44
C ILE A 183 -2.59 -11.05 -2.34
N LEU A 184 -3.36 -10.00 -2.10
CA LEU A 184 -4.44 -10.01 -1.11
C LEU A 184 -5.54 -11.01 -1.49
N MET A 185 -5.94 -11.09 -2.76
CA MET A 185 -6.93 -12.07 -3.22
C MET A 185 -6.42 -13.51 -3.05
N LYS A 186 -5.13 -13.74 -3.30
CA LYS A 186 -4.50 -15.06 -3.14
C LYS A 186 -4.47 -15.53 -1.69
N PHE A 187 -4.08 -14.67 -0.76
CA PHE A 187 -3.88 -15.06 0.65
C PHE A 187 -5.10 -14.88 1.56
N LEU A 188 -6.01 -13.95 1.25
CA LEU A 188 -7.18 -13.63 2.09
C LEU A 188 -8.51 -14.08 1.47
N GLY A 189 -8.48 -14.66 0.28
CA GLY A 189 -9.63 -15.02 -0.53
C GLY A 189 -10.16 -13.84 -1.35
N THR A 190 -10.86 -14.14 -2.45
CA THR A 190 -11.30 -13.16 -3.45
C THR A 190 -12.13 -12.02 -2.86
N ASP A 191 -13.14 -12.32 -2.03
CA ASP A 191 -14.06 -11.31 -1.50
C ASP A 191 -13.35 -10.29 -0.60
N ARG A 192 -12.58 -10.78 0.38
CA ARG A 192 -11.82 -9.94 1.30
C ARG A 192 -10.65 -9.26 0.61
N GLY A 193 -10.01 -9.97 -0.33
CA GLY A 193 -8.92 -9.44 -1.13
C GLY A 193 -9.36 -8.25 -1.96
N ILE A 194 -10.47 -8.34 -2.69
CA ILE A 194 -11.02 -7.22 -3.48
C ILE A 194 -11.35 -6.02 -2.58
N LEU A 195 -12.04 -6.25 -1.45
CA LEU A 195 -12.43 -5.17 -0.53
C LEU A 195 -11.22 -4.46 0.09
N LEU A 196 -10.24 -5.21 0.60
CA LEU A 196 -9.03 -4.63 1.19
C LEU A 196 -8.18 -3.91 0.14
N THR A 197 -8.10 -4.46 -1.07
CA THR A 197 -7.43 -3.80 -2.19
C THR A 197 -8.09 -2.47 -2.53
N SER A 198 -9.43 -2.42 -2.57
CA SER A 198 -10.11 -1.15 -2.80
C SER A 198 -9.93 -0.16 -1.67
N ILE A 199 -9.82 -0.63 -0.43
CA ILE A 199 -9.62 0.26 0.71
C ILE A 199 -8.23 0.88 0.64
N LEU A 200 -7.20 0.04 0.55
CA LEU A 200 -5.80 0.47 0.48
C LEU A 200 -5.52 1.25 -0.81
N GLY A 201 -6.02 0.77 -1.95
CA GLY A 201 -5.92 1.46 -3.22
C GLY A 201 -6.71 2.76 -3.24
N GLY A 202 -7.87 2.82 -2.58
CA GLY A 202 -8.71 4.01 -2.49
C GLY A 202 -8.10 5.11 -1.61
N LEU A 203 -7.29 4.74 -0.61
CA LEU A 203 -6.48 5.69 0.15
C LEU A 203 -5.45 6.40 -0.73
N VAL A 204 -4.96 5.73 -1.79
CA VAL A 204 -3.97 6.28 -2.73
C VAL A 204 -4.65 6.97 -3.91
N SER A 205 -5.55 6.30 -4.62
CA SER A 205 -6.36 6.87 -5.69
C SER A 205 -7.59 6.01 -5.98
N SER A 206 -8.78 6.57 -5.75
CA SER A 206 -10.03 5.89 -6.06
C SER A 206 -10.29 5.75 -7.56
N THR A 207 -9.83 6.69 -8.38
CA THR A 207 -9.85 6.60 -9.86
C THR A 207 -9.05 5.40 -10.34
N PHE A 208 -7.91 5.18 -9.70
CA PHE A 208 -7.05 4.05 -10.00
C PHE A 208 -7.72 2.70 -9.70
N VAL A 209 -8.37 2.58 -8.53
CA VAL A 209 -9.15 1.38 -8.17
C VAL A 209 -10.24 1.12 -9.21
N THR A 210 -10.98 2.17 -9.62
CA THR A 210 -12.03 2.06 -10.65
C THR A 210 -11.48 1.51 -11.96
N PHE A 211 -10.35 2.02 -12.43
CA PHE A 211 -9.72 1.54 -13.67
C PHE A 211 -9.33 0.07 -13.58
N THR A 212 -8.63 -0.32 -12.51
CA THR A 212 -8.11 -1.68 -12.35
C THR A 212 -9.22 -2.69 -12.22
N PHE A 213 -10.24 -2.40 -11.42
CA PHE A 213 -11.40 -3.29 -11.25
C PHE A 213 -12.29 -3.32 -12.49
N SER A 214 -12.35 -2.22 -13.26
CA SER A 214 -12.99 -2.24 -14.58
C SER A 214 -12.31 -3.22 -15.51
N LYS A 215 -10.98 -3.16 -15.66
CA LYS A 215 -10.26 -4.11 -16.52
C LYS A 215 -10.32 -5.54 -16.00
N LYS A 216 -10.10 -5.77 -14.71
CA LYS A 216 -10.21 -7.12 -14.11
C LYS A 216 -11.60 -7.72 -14.25
N SER A 217 -12.66 -6.91 -14.29
CA SER A 217 -14.01 -7.42 -14.55
C SER A 217 -14.19 -8.00 -15.96
N LYS A 218 -13.40 -7.57 -16.96
CA LYS A 218 -13.42 -8.19 -18.29
C LYS A 218 -12.72 -9.54 -18.29
N GLU A 219 -11.64 -9.67 -17.52
CA GLU A 219 -10.90 -10.92 -17.34
C GLU A 219 -11.72 -11.93 -16.53
N THR A 220 -12.45 -11.47 -15.50
CA THR A 220 -13.26 -12.28 -14.59
C THR A 220 -14.68 -11.71 -14.43
N PRO A 221 -15.57 -11.85 -15.43
CA PRO A 221 -16.92 -11.26 -15.40
C PRO A 221 -17.79 -11.72 -14.24
N GLU A 222 -17.57 -12.92 -13.72
CA GLU A 222 -18.29 -13.48 -12.56
C GLU A 222 -18.12 -12.64 -11.29
N LEU A 223 -16.96 -11.98 -11.15
CA LEU A 223 -16.62 -11.13 -10.01
C LEU A 223 -17.04 -9.68 -10.18
N SER A 224 -17.78 -9.34 -11.24
CA SER A 224 -18.17 -7.96 -11.55
C SER A 224 -18.90 -7.26 -10.39
N LYS A 225 -19.68 -8.01 -9.60
CA LYS A 225 -20.37 -7.46 -8.43
C LYS A 225 -19.40 -7.14 -7.29
N ASN A 226 -18.40 -7.98 -7.06
CA ASN A 226 -17.36 -7.78 -6.06
C ASN A 226 -16.49 -6.59 -6.42
N TYR A 227 -16.10 -6.49 -7.69
CA TYR A 227 -15.42 -5.31 -8.22
C TYR A 227 -16.26 -4.04 -8.07
N ALA A 228 -17.58 -4.08 -8.32
CA ALA A 228 -18.45 -2.93 -8.08
C ALA A 228 -18.44 -2.49 -6.61
N VAL A 229 -18.54 -3.42 -5.65
CA VAL A 229 -18.43 -3.12 -4.22
C VAL A 229 -17.09 -2.46 -3.90
N GLY A 230 -16.00 -2.98 -4.43
CA GLY A 230 -14.69 -2.38 -4.21
C GLY A 230 -14.57 -0.97 -4.79
N ILE A 231 -15.13 -0.73 -5.98
CA ILE A 231 -15.19 0.60 -6.59
C ILE A 231 -15.97 1.58 -5.71
N PHE A 232 -17.11 1.17 -5.15
CA PHE A 232 -17.89 2.01 -4.24
C PHE A 232 -17.18 2.22 -2.89
N ALA A 233 -16.51 1.20 -2.34
CA ALA A 233 -15.70 1.33 -1.13
C ALA A 233 -14.56 2.34 -1.31
N ALA A 234 -13.87 2.32 -2.46
CA ALA A 234 -12.85 3.30 -2.80
C ALA A 234 -13.44 4.71 -2.97
N ALA A 235 -14.67 4.84 -3.50
CA ALA A 235 -15.37 6.11 -3.57
C ALA A 235 -15.69 6.67 -2.17
N THR A 236 -16.11 5.83 -1.23
CA THR A 236 -16.34 6.22 0.17
C THR A 236 -15.06 6.80 0.80
N ILE A 237 -13.92 6.17 0.57
CA ILE A 237 -12.62 6.63 1.10
C ILE A 237 -12.19 7.95 0.49
N MET A 238 -12.45 8.16 -0.80
CA MET A 238 -12.21 9.45 -1.44
C MET A 238 -12.98 10.58 -0.74
N VAL A 239 -14.24 10.37 -0.37
CA VAL A 239 -15.02 11.41 0.34
C VAL A 239 -14.42 11.69 1.72
N ILE A 240 -13.95 10.66 2.44
CA ILE A 240 -13.22 10.82 3.70
C ILE A 240 -11.94 11.66 3.49
N ARG A 241 -11.16 11.35 2.44
CA ARG A 241 -9.94 12.11 2.08
C ARG A 241 -10.25 13.58 1.83
N VAL A 242 -11.26 13.87 1.01
CA VAL A 242 -11.65 15.26 0.71
C VAL A 242 -12.06 15.99 1.98
N PHE A 243 -12.83 15.36 2.86
CA PHE A 243 -13.22 15.93 4.16
C PHE A 243 -11.99 16.28 5.02
N LEU A 244 -11.03 15.36 5.14
CA LEU A 244 -9.80 15.58 5.90
C LEU A 244 -8.93 16.69 5.30
N LEU A 245 -8.76 16.72 3.98
CA LEU A 245 -7.97 17.75 3.31
C LEU A 245 -8.58 19.14 3.52
N VAL A 246 -9.90 19.28 3.32
CA VAL A 246 -10.58 20.56 3.56
C VAL A 246 -10.47 20.97 5.04
N TYR A 247 -10.64 20.04 5.97
CA TYR A 247 -10.48 20.33 7.40
C TYR A 247 -9.07 20.85 7.77
N ILE A 248 -8.03 20.24 7.18
CA ILE A 248 -6.63 20.62 7.46
C ILE A 248 -6.31 22.00 6.86
N PHE A 249 -6.77 22.27 5.64
CA PHE A 249 -6.33 23.45 4.88
C PHE A 249 -7.28 24.64 4.96
N ASN A 250 -8.57 24.47 5.28
CA ASN A 250 -9.51 25.59 5.45
C ASN A 250 -10.75 25.17 6.27
N LYS A 251 -10.67 25.32 7.60
CA LYS A 251 -11.75 24.93 8.53
C LYS A 251 -13.06 25.71 8.31
N SER A 252 -12.97 27.01 7.96
CA SER A 252 -14.14 27.83 7.68
C SER A 252 -14.94 27.31 6.49
N MET A 253 -14.25 26.83 5.45
CA MET A 253 -14.88 26.29 4.24
C MET A 253 -15.64 24.99 4.53
N LEU A 254 -15.17 24.20 5.51
CA LEU A 254 -15.78 22.93 5.87
C LEU A 254 -17.20 23.07 6.41
N VAL A 255 -17.52 24.17 7.11
CA VAL A 255 -18.82 24.34 7.79
C VAL A 255 -19.98 24.16 6.81
N ALA A 256 -19.97 24.88 5.68
CA ALA A 256 -21.03 24.73 4.67
C ALA A 256 -20.87 23.47 3.79
N LEU A 257 -19.65 22.97 3.60
CA LEU A 257 -19.38 21.72 2.85
C LEU A 257 -19.75 20.45 3.61
N THR A 258 -19.92 20.52 4.94
CA THR A 258 -20.15 19.35 5.78
C THR A 258 -21.41 18.61 5.35
N ILE A 259 -22.54 19.32 5.17
CA ILE A 259 -23.80 18.70 4.77
C ILE A 259 -23.70 18.06 3.37
N PRO A 260 -23.25 18.77 2.31
CA PRO A 260 -23.03 18.18 1.00
C PRO A 260 -22.12 16.94 1.00
N LEU A 261 -20.95 17.01 1.65
CA LEU A 261 -20.00 15.89 1.69
C LEU A 261 -20.54 14.71 2.49
N PHE A 262 -21.30 14.97 3.56
CA PHE A 262 -21.90 13.92 4.38
C PHE A 262 -23.01 13.16 3.63
N ILE A 263 -23.83 13.86 2.84
CA ILE A 263 -24.83 13.23 1.97
C ILE A 263 -24.15 12.31 0.94
N ILE A 264 -23.07 12.77 0.30
CA ILE A 264 -22.30 11.97 -0.66
C ILE A 264 -21.66 10.77 0.05
N PHE A 265 -21.10 10.96 1.24
CA PHE A 265 -20.48 9.91 2.04
C PHE A 265 -21.48 8.80 2.40
N LEU A 266 -22.63 9.16 2.99
CA LEU A 266 -23.67 8.20 3.37
C LEU A 266 -24.22 7.46 2.15
N THR A 267 -24.37 8.14 1.02
CA THR A 267 -24.83 7.52 -0.22
C THR A 267 -23.79 6.54 -0.75
N ALA A 268 -22.51 6.92 -0.81
CA ALA A 268 -21.45 6.04 -1.26
C ALA A 268 -21.30 4.80 -0.37
N LEU A 269 -21.33 4.99 0.95
CA LEU A 269 -21.30 3.90 1.93
C LEU A 269 -22.54 3.02 1.81
N GLY A 270 -23.73 3.60 1.71
CA GLY A 270 -25.00 2.89 1.57
C GLY A 270 -25.04 2.03 0.30
N VAL A 271 -24.59 2.57 -0.84
CA VAL A 271 -24.46 1.84 -2.10
C VAL A 271 -23.45 0.69 -1.95
N ALA A 272 -22.27 0.94 -1.37
CA ALA A 272 -21.27 -0.11 -1.15
C ALA A 272 -21.83 -1.26 -0.28
N LEU A 273 -22.50 -0.91 0.83
CA LEU A 273 -23.10 -1.87 1.75
C LEU A 273 -24.29 -2.62 1.14
N PHE A 274 -25.12 -1.95 0.35
CA PHE A 274 -26.24 -2.58 -0.36
C PHE A 274 -25.75 -3.65 -1.33
N PHE A 275 -24.75 -3.31 -2.16
CA PHE A 275 -24.17 -4.26 -3.11
C PHE A 275 -23.38 -5.38 -2.42
N TYR A 276 -22.76 -5.09 -1.27
CA TYR A 276 -22.09 -6.10 -0.44
C TYR A 276 -23.10 -7.06 0.19
N LYS A 277 -24.16 -6.56 0.83
CA LYS A 277 -25.22 -7.38 1.43
C LYS A 277 -25.95 -8.24 0.39
N SER A 278 -26.15 -7.71 -0.82
CA SER A 278 -26.78 -8.44 -1.92
C SER A 278 -25.91 -9.61 -2.46
N GLN A 279 -24.68 -9.81 -1.96
CA GLN A 279 -23.84 -10.99 -2.25
C GLN A 279 -24.06 -12.14 -1.26
N PHE A 280 -24.70 -11.89 -0.11
CA PHE A 280 -25.01 -12.93 0.87
C PHE A 280 -26.09 -13.88 0.30
N GLY A 281 -25.82 -15.19 0.35
CA GLY A 281 -26.75 -16.25 -0.08
C GLY A 281 -26.47 -16.87 -1.46
N LYS A 282 -25.47 -16.39 -2.22
CA LYS A 282 -24.98 -17.10 -3.40
C LYS A 282 -23.82 -18.04 -3.02
N PRO A 283 -23.70 -19.23 -3.64
CA PRO A 283 -22.55 -20.09 -3.40
C PRO A 283 -21.29 -19.27 -3.67
N ARG A 284 -20.46 -19.12 -2.64
CA ARG A 284 -19.19 -18.41 -2.75
C ARG A 284 -18.34 -19.24 -3.71
N THR A 285 -18.12 -18.75 -4.92
CA THR A 285 -17.24 -19.38 -5.93
C THR A 285 -15.77 -19.20 -5.49
N ILE A 286 -15.46 -19.84 -4.36
CA ILE A 286 -14.14 -20.00 -3.77
C ILE A 286 -13.79 -21.44 -4.15
N ASP A 287 -13.02 -21.71 -5.20
CA ASP A 287 -11.61 -22.06 -4.99
C ASP A 287 -10.75 -22.06 -6.28
N LYS A 288 -11.29 -21.68 -7.44
CA LYS A 288 -10.53 -21.75 -8.71
C LYS A 288 -10.75 -20.56 -9.63
N ILE A 289 -10.73 -19.35 -9.09
CA ILE A 289 -10.57 -18.18 -9.96
C ILE A 289 -9.12 -18.19 -10.42
N VAL A 290 -8.92 -18.30 -11.74
CA VAL A 290 -7.63 -18.01 -12.37
C VAL A 290 -7.35 -16.54 -12.08
N LEU A 291 -6.54 -16.29 -11.06
CA LEU A 291 -6.03 -14.95 -10.80
C LEU A 291 -5.31 -14.54 -12.10
N GLY A 292 -5.79 -13.46 -12.75
CA GLY A 292 -5.18 -12.93 -13.97
C GLY A 292 -3.74 -12.47 -13.75
N ASP A 293 -3.13 -11.81 -14.72
CA ASP A 293 -1.71 -11.41 -14.62
C ASP A 293 -1.43 -10.59 -13.33
N PRO A 294 -0.51 -11.05 -12.45
CA PRO A 294 -0.18 -10.36 -11.20
C PRO A 294 0.33 -8.93 -11.42
N LEU A 295 0.97 -8.64 -12.55
CA LEU A 295 1.48 -7.31 -12.85
C LEU A 295 1.12 -6.91 -14.28
N ASN A 296 -0.04 -6.28 -14.43
CA ASN A 296 -0.52 -5.84 -15.72
C ASN A 296 0.14 -4.50 -16.16
N ILE A 297 1.46 -4.50 -16.40
CA ILE A 297 2.24 -3.33 -16.82
C ILE A 297 1.66 -2.70 -18.09
N LYS A 298 1.20 -3.52 -19.05
CA LYS A 298 0.57 -3.03 -20.28
C LYS A 298 -0.63 -2.14 -19.97
N ASN A 299 -1.46 -2.56 -19.00
CA ASN A 299 -2.59 -1.76 -18.55
C ASN A 299 -2.17 -0.51 -17.77
N ALA A 300 -1.08 -0.58 -17.02
CA ALA A 300 -0.48 0.56 -16.32
C ALA A 300 0.03 1.63 -17.30
N VAL A 301 0.80 1.24 -18.30
CA VAL A 301 1.30 2.12 -19.36
C VAL A 301 0.14 2.73 -20.14
N PHE A 302 -0.87 1.94 -20.51
CA PHE A 302 -2.07 2.46 -21.16
C PHE A 302 -2.76 3.54 -20.31
N PHE A 303 -2.86 3.33 -18.99
CA PHE A 303 -3.43 4.32 -18.09
C PHE A 303 -2.59 5.60 -18.02
N GLY A 304 -1.25 5.46 -17.92
CA GLY A 304 -0.35 6.61 -17.94
C GLY A 304 -0.49 7.45 -19.22
N VAL A 305 -0.65 6.81 -20.38
CA VAL A 305 -0.90 7.50 -21.66
C VAL A 305 -2.29 8.13 -21.70
N PHE A 306 -3.32 7.41 -21.27
CA PHE A 306 -4.68 7.94 -21.18
C PHE A 306 -4.75 9.17 -20.27
N TYR A 307 -4.07 9.10 -19.12
CA TYR A 307 -3.91 10.17 -18.17
C TYR A 307 -3.21 11.41 -18.78
N MET A 308 -2.12 11.19 -19.51
CA MET A 308 -1.42 12.25 -20.26
C MET A 308 -2.36 12.94 -21.27
N GLY A 309 -3.20 12.16 -21.97
CA GLY A 309 -4.21 12.71 -22.88
C GLY A 309 -5.24 13.58 -22.17
N ILE A 310 -5.68 13.18 -20.97
CA ILE A 310 -6.55 14.01 -20.13
C ILE A 310 -5.86 15.32 -19.75
N LEU A 311 -4.60 15.29 -19.28
CA LEU A 311 -3.85 16.50 -18.90
C LEU A 311 -3.74 17.51 -20.06
N LEU A 312 -3.49 17.03 -21.27
CA LEU A 312 -3.45 17.90 -22.45
C LEU A 312 -4.81 18.57 -22.70
N LEU A 313 -5.91 17.82 -22.59
CA LEU A 313 -7.25 18.37 -22.72
C LEU A 313 -7.56 19.40 -21.62
N VAL A 314 -7.10 19.17 -20.38
CA VAL A 314 -7.20 20.16 -19.28
C VAL A 314 -6.53 21.46 -19.69
N SER A 315 -5.27 21.36 -20.11
CA SER A 315 -4.44 22.55 -20.31
C SER A 315 -4.91 23.38 -21.50
N TYR A 316 -5.34 22.70 -22.56
CA TYR A 316 -6.02 23.32 -23.70
C TYR A 316 -7.24 24.13 -23.26
N ALA A 317 -8.11 23.53 -22.44
CA ALA A 317 -9.32 24.20 -21.98
C ALA A 317 -9.01 25.39 -21.05
N ASN A 318 -8.03 25.26 -20.16
CA ASN A 318 -7.64 26.33 -19.24
C ASN A 318 -7.11 27.57 -19.96
N GLN A 319 -6.25 27.38 -20.97
CA GLN A 319 -5.68 28.50 -21.71
C GLN A 319 -6.72 29.22 -22.57
N THR A 320 -7.77 28.51 -23.02
CA THR A 320 -8.80 29.06 -23.90
C THR A 320 -9.92 29.80 -23.14
N TYR A 321 -10.24 29.40 -21.90
CA TYR A 321 -11.45 29.87 -21.20
C TYR A 321 -11.24 30.76 -19.95
N GLY A 322 -10.01 31.14 -19.60
CA GLY A 322 -9.72 32.18 -18.58
C GLY A 322 -10.33 31.92 -17.19
N THR A 323 -11.06 32.86 -16.59
CA THR A 323 -11.67 32.73 -15.23
C THR A 323 -12.82 31.72 -15.17
N LYS A 324 -13.54 31.47 -16.28
CA LYS A 324 -14.43 30.29 -16.43
C LYS A 324 -13.63 28.98 -16.51
N GLY A 325 -12.35 29.10 -16.86
CA GLY A 325 -11.35 28.05 -16.78
C GLY A 325 -11.08 27.56 -15.37
N ILE A 326 -11.50 28.21 -14.27
CA ILE A 326 -11.38 27.62 -12.91
C ILE A 326 -12.39 26.49 -12.70
N TYR A 327 -13.62 26.64 -13.18
CA TYR A 327 -14.63 25.58 -13.12
C TYR A 327 -14.28 24.44 -14.08
N ILE A 328 -13.73 24.78 -15.24
CA ILE A 328 -13.26 23.80 -16.22
C ILE A 328 -11.96 23.13 -15.73
N SER A 329 -11.01 23.86 -15.14
CA SER A 329 -9.78 23.30 -14.55
C SER A 329 -10.11 22.42 -13.36
N SER A 330 -11.10 22.76 -12.54
CA SER A 330 -11.56 21.95 -11.42
C SER A 330 -12.28 20.69 -11.90
N ALA A 331 -13.15 20.81 -12.91
CA ALA A 331 -13.81 19.65 -13.51
C ALA A 331 -12.79 18.71 -14.19
N ILE A 332 -11.79 19.26 -14.89
CA ILE A 332 -10.84 18.44 -15.66
C ILE A 332 -9.66 17.97 -14.80
N SER A 333 -9.15 18.76 -13.86
CA SER A 333 -8.15 18.30 -12.88
C SER A 333 -8.74 17.25 -11.93
N ALA A 334 -10.06 17.18 -11.78
CA ALA A 334 -10.72 16.13 -11.01
C ALA A 334 -10.81 14.80 -11.77
N LEU A 335 -10.54 14.77 -13.08
CA LEU A 335 -10.30 13.50 -13.80
C LEU A 335 -9.05 12.77 -13.27
N THR A 336 -8.07 13.54 -12.78
CA THR A 336 -6.74 13.10 -12.37
C THR A 336 -6.74 12.64 -10.92
N ASP A 337 -6.91 13.59 -10.02
CA ASP A 337 -6.95 13.38 -8.58
C ASP A 337 -7.66 14.58 -7.96
N ILE A 338 -8.65 14.27 -7.13
CA ILE A 338 -9.44 15.29 -6.45
C ILE A 338 -8.64 15.96 -5.32
N ASP A 339 -7.59 15.31 -4.82
CA ASP A 339 -6.81 15.81 -3.70
C ASP A 339 -6.06 17.10 -4.03
N ALA A 340 -5.45 17.16 -5.22
CA ALA A 340 -4.70 18.35 -5.65
C ALA A 340 -5.61 19.59 -5.74
N ILE A 341 -6.83 19.40 -6.26
CA ILE A 341 -7.85 20.46 -6.29
C ILE A 341 -8.30 20.81 -4.89
N ALA A 342 -8.63 19.82 -4.06
CA ALA A 342 -9.10 20.05 -2.70
C ALA A 342 -8.07 20.88 -1.91
N ILE A 343 -6.78 20.57 -2.02
CA ILE A 343 -5.71 21.33 -1.36
C ILE A 343 -5.56 22.73 -1.96
N SER A 344 -5.45 22.84 -3.29
CA SER A 344 -5.21 24.11 -3.98
C SER A 344 -6.34 25.11 -3.73
N VAL A 345 -7.60 24.67 -3.93
CA VAL A 345 -8.79 25.49 -3.73
C VAL A 345 -8.99 25.86 -2.27
N SER A 346 -8.73 24.95 -1.32
CA SER A 346 -8.82 25.26 0.12
C SER A 346 -7.83 26.36 0.53
N LYS A 347 -6.60 26.32 0.02
CA LYS A 347 -5.58 27.36 0.31
C LYS A 347 -5.92 28.70 -0.34
N LEU A 348 -6.41 28.69 -1.58
CA LEU A 348 -6.78 29.92 -2.27
C LEU A 348 -8.01 30.59 -1.63
N ALA A 349 -8.91 29.81 -1.04
CA ALA A 349 -10.08 30.31 -0.32
C ALA A 349 -9.74 31.10 0.97
N GLU A 350 -8.52 31.00 1.51
CA GLU A 350 -8.07 31.83 2.63
C GLU A 350 -7.61 33.23 2.21
N THR A 351 -7.21 33.41 0.94
CA THR A 351 -6.45 34.59 0.51
C THR A 351 -7.12 35.40 -0.59
N THR A 352 -7.72 34.75 -1.59
CA THR A 352 -8.09 35.40 -2.86
C THR A 352 -9.43 34.96 -3.42
N LEU A 353 -9.92 33.78 -3.03
CA LEU A 353 -11.14 33.17 -3.58
C LEU A 353 -12.32 33.30 -2.60
N ASN A 354 -13.49 33.69 -3.11
CA ASN A 354 -14.72 33.67 -2.34
C ASN A 354 -15.01 32.23 -1.87
N LEU A 355 -15.35 32.08 -0.58
CA LEU A 355 -15.59 30.80 0.07
C LEU A 355 -16.61 29.93 -0.70
N LEU A 356 -17.70 30.51 -1.21
CA LEU A 356 -18.74 29.80 -1.94
C LEU A 356 -18.23 29.27 -3.30
N ILE A 357 -17.40 30.05 -3.99
CA ILE A 357 -16.78 29.63 -5.26
C ILE A 357 -15.85 28.44 -5.02
N ALA A 358 -15.06 28.49 -3.94
CA ALA A 358 -14.17 27.40 -3.56
C ALA A 358 -14.93 26.12 -3.20
N GLN A 359 -16.02 26.23 -2.45
CA GLN A 359 -16.88 25.09 -2.10
C GLN A 359 -17.54 24.47 -3.33
N ASN A 360 -18.06 25.30 -4.24
CA ASN A 360 -18.64 24.86 -5.51
C ASN A 360 -17.60 24.16 -6.40
N ALA A 361 -16.36 24.65 -6.43
CA ALA A 361 -15.28 24.03 -7.17
C ALA A 361 -14.97 22.61 -6.67
N ILE A 362 -14.98 22.39 -5.34
CA ILE A 362 -14.78 21.06 -4.74
C ILE A 362 -15.94 20.12 -5.08
N LEU A 363 -17.19 20.57 -4.96
CA LEU A 363 -18.35 19.73 -5.30
C LEU A 363 -18.39 19.38 -6.79
N LEU A 364 -18.08 20.34 -7.67
CA LEU A 364 -17.94 20.10 -9.10
C LEU A 364 -16.81 19.12 -9.40
N ALA A 365 -15.70 19.18 -8.66
CA ALA A 365 -14.63 18.21 -8.76
C ALA A 365 -15.11 16.80 -8.37
N VAL A 366 -15.85 16.64 -7.26
CA VAL A 366 -16.42 15.33 -6.84
C VAL A 366 -17.36 14.78 -7.90
N LEU A 367 -18.25 15.62 -8.44
CA LEU A 367 -19.21 15.25 -9.47
C LEU A 367 -18.50 14.84 -10.78
N SER A 368 -17.55 15.65 -11.24
CA SER A 368 -16.77 15.35 -12.43
C SER A 368 -16.00 14.03 -12.27
N ASN A 369 -15.30 13.84 -11.15
CA ASN A 369 -14.58 12.59 -10.87
C ASN A 369 -15.50 11.37 -10.89
N THR A 370 -16.75 11.51 -10.43
CA THR A 370 -17.77 10.46 -10.51
C THR A 370 -18.15 10.13 -11.95
N VAL A 371 -18.38 11.14 -12.79
CA VAL A 371 -18.66 10.97 -14.24
C VAL A 371 -17.52 10.25 -14.94
N VAL A 372 -16.28 10.59 -14.60
CA VAL A 372 -15.08 9.97 -15.16
C VAL A 372 -15.01 8.49 -14.81
N LYS A 373 -15.28 8.15 -13.55
CA LYS A 373 -15.30 6.76 -13.09
C LYS A 373 -16.40 5.94 -13.76
N ILE A 374 -17.57 6.55 -14.00
CA ILE A 374 -18.61 5.96 -14.85
C ILE A 374 -18.05 5.72 -16.26
N GLY A 375 -17.44 6.73 -16.87
CA GLY A 375 -16.82 6.63 -18.21
C GLY A 375 -15.79 5.51 -18.29
N ILE A 376 -14.81 5.49 -17.39
CA ILE A 376 -13.79 4.43 -17.28
C ILE A 376 -14.46 3.06 -17.24
N THR A 377 -15.48 2.89 -16.41
CA THR A 377 -16.18 1.61 -16.29
C THR A 377 -16.97 1.25 -17.54
N VAL A 378 -17.61 2.23 -18.20
CA VAL A 378 -18.37 2.02 -19.44
C VAL A 378 -17.45 1.60 -20.59
N PHE A 379 -16.25 2.17 -20.72
CA PHE A 379 -15.31 1.77 -21.77
C PHE A 379 -14.53 0.50 -21.42
N MET A 380 -14.14 0.33 -20.16
CA MET A 380 -13.17 -0.69 -19.76
C MET A 380 -13.75 -1.88 -18.99
N GLY A 381 -14.97 -1.76 -18.48
CA GLY A 381 -15.64 -2.80 -17.69
C GLY A 381 -16.37 -3.86 -18.51
N SER A 382 -16.71 -4.97 -17.86
CA SER A 382 -17.63 -5.99 -18.37
C SER A 382 -19.07 -5.46 -18.45
N LYS A 383 -19.93 -6.09 -19.26
CA LYS A 383 -21.36 -5.68 -19.35
C LYS A 383 -22.07 -5.70 -17.99
N ALA A 384 -21.76 -6.68 -17.15
CA ALA A 384 -22.32 -6.79 -15.80
C ALA A 384 -21.83 -5.66 -14.88
N LEU A 385 -20.52 -5.37 -14.89
CA LEU A 385 -19.97 -4.29 -14.08
C LEU A 385 -20.57 -2.93 -14.45
N LYS A 386 -20.73 -2.65 -15.75
CA LYS A 386 -21.33 -1.40 -16.24
C LYS A 386 -22.70 -1.14 -15.62
N LYS A 387 -23.57 -2.16 -15.59
CA LYS A 387 -24.90 -2.05 -14.99
C LYS A 387 -24.82 -1.67 -13.52
N TYR A 388 -23.98 -2.35 -12.74
CA TYR A 388 -23.84 -2.08 -11.30
C TYR A 388 -23.29 -0.69 -11.04
N VAL A 389 -22.25 -0.30 -11.77
CA VAL A 389 -21.59 1.00 -11.59
C VAL A 389 -22.47 2.16 -12.05
N LEU A 390 -23.23 2.03 -13.15
CA LEU A 390 -24.20 3.04 -13.56
C LEU A 390 -25.28 3.28 -12.50
N ILE A 391 -25.80 2.21 -11.90
CA ILE A 391 -26.80 2.32 -10.83
C ILE A 391 -26.17 2.97 -9.59
N GLY A 392 -25.05 2.43 -9.11
CA GLY A 392 -24.43 2.88 -7.86
C GLY A 392 -23.85 4.29 -7.93
N TYR A 393 -23.05 4.61 -8.95
CA TYR A 393 -22.58 5.98 -9.15
C TYR A 393 -23.70 6.92 -9.60
N GLY A 394 -24.79 6.42 -10.21
CA GLY A 394 -25.99 7.22 -10.46
C GLY A 394 -26.55 7.80 -9.16
N PHE A 395 -26.72 6.97 -8.12
CA PHE A 395 -27.13 7.44 -6.80
C PHE A 395 -26.13 8.41 -6.18
N ILE A 396 -24.82 8.11 -6.24
CA ILE A 396 -23.77 8.98 -5.69
C ILE A 396 -23.73 10.33 -6.42
N PHE A 397 -23.93 10.35 -7.73
CA PHE A 397 -23.98 11.56 -8.54
C PHE A 397 -25.21 12.41 -8.19
N ILE A 398 -26.39 11.80 -8.07
CA ILE A 398 -27.61 12.50 -7.64
C ILE A 398 -27.42 13.09 -6.24
N ALA A 399 -26.82 12.35 -5.31
CA ALA A 399 -26.48 12.84 -3.98
C ALA A 399 -25.53 14.05 -4.03
N GLY A 400 -24.55 14.05 -4.93
CA GLY A 400 -23.67 15.19 -5.16
C GLY A 400 -24.39 16.41 -5.73
N VAL A 401 -25.34 16.21 -6.66
CA VAL A 401 -26.17 17.29 -7.21
C VAL A 401 -27.08 17.88 -6.13
N ILE A 402 -27.69 17.04 -5.28
CA ILE A 402 -28.48 17.49 -4.13
C ILE A 402 -27.60 18.32 -3.18
N GLY A 403 -26.40 17.84 -2.86
CA GLY A 403 -25.44 18.58 -2.05
C GLY A 403 -25.05 19.93 -2.66
N PHE A 404 -24.85 19.98 -3.98
CA PHE A 404 -24.58 21.22 -4.71
C PHE A 404 -25.75 22.21 -4.64
N VAL A 405 -26.98 21.74 -4.81
CA VAL A 405 -28.17 22.60 -4.71
C VAL A 405 -28.34 23.13 -3.29
N ILE A 406 -28.19 22.28 -2.27
CA ILE A 406 -28.31 22.70 -0.85
C ILE A 406 -27.33 23.83 -0.54
N LEU A 407 -26.08 23.71 -0.99
CA LEU A 407 -25.04 24.71 -0.75
C LEU A 407 -25.29 26.07 -1.42
N ASN A 408 -26.04 26.11 -2.53
CA ASN A 408 -26.30 27.35 -3.27
C ASN A 408 -27.65 27.97 -2.93
N VAL A 409 -28.53 27.24 -2.25
CA VAL A 409 -29.87 27.71 -1.85
C VAL A 409 -29.90 28.18 -0.40
N PHE A 410 -29.09 27.56 0.46
CA PHE A 410 -28.92 27.88 1.88
C PHE A 410 -27.48 28.27 2.16
#